data_AF-A0A5A7ZXD7-F1
#
_entry.id   AF-A0A5A7ZXD7-F1
#
_cell.length_a   1.000
_cell.length_b   1.000
_cell.length_c   1.000
_cell.angle_alpha   90.00
_cell.angle_beta   90.00
_cell.angle_gamma   90.00
#
_symmetry.space_group_name_H-M   'P 1'
#
loop_
_entity.id
_entity.type
_entity.pdbx_description
1 polymer ?
#
loop_
_entity_poly.entity_id
_entity_poly.type
_entity_poly.pdbx_seq_one_letter_code
_entity_poly.pdbx_strand_id
1 'polypeptide(L)'
;MLAVAGDSAAGKTTLTRGLAQTLGTDRCVVFSADDYQRFDRTERTGTALTPVHPDSNYLSILEQHLQLLATGQPVLKPVYDHTTGLRTRPELVEPNDFVIVHGVLPLHSKLARACFDVSVYLDPAEDIRRCWKLRRDTVERGYTDEQVRESLAAAESASVSVIRPQRAEADIVVRFAGIDGRDDPPGTPLSAEVLLRNTIAQPDLAQILQPTLTRTAHLRMTRDTDGRPVDSLHIHGYAPAEENAAAELLIWRALGEPDTEVPMCLGNTGTGIRSTPLAITQMLLRYHMMRGSR
;
A
#
# COMPACT_ATOMS: atom_id res chain seq x y z
N MET A 1 -4.49 12.86 -5.82
CA MET A 1 -3.60 12.30 -4.79
C MET A 1 -4.07 10.91 -4.36
N LEU A 2 -3.12 10.00 -4.09
CA LEU A 2 -3.38 8.65 -3.59
C LEU A 2 -2.83 8.48 -2.17
N ALA A 3 -3.62 7.89 -1.29
CA ALA A 3 -3.16 7.39 0.00
C ALA A 3 -2.91 5.88 -0.04
N VAL A 4 -1.80 5.42 0.53
CA VAL A 4 -1.53 4.01 0.80
C VAL A 4 -1.26 3.82 2.30
N ALA A 5 -2.30 3.48 3.05
CA ALA A 5 -2.25 3.19 4.47
C ALA A 5 -1.90 1.71 4.73
N GLY A 6 -1.43 1.43 5.93
CA GLY A 6 -1.19 0.06 6.42
C GLY A 6 -0.11 0.04 7.48
N ASP A 7 0.03 -1.08 8.18
CA ASP A 7 1.02 -1.22 9.24
C ASP A 7 2.46 -1.22 8.70
N SER A 8 3.45 -1.06 9.58
CA SER A 8 4.86 -1.22 9.22
C SER A 8 5.09 -2.59 8.58
N ALA A 9 5.92 -2.59 7.55
CA ALA A 9 6.22 -3.76 6.72
C ALA A 9 5.01 -4.36 5.99
N ALA A 10 3.92 -3.61 5.77
CA ALA A 10 2.78 -4.09 4.98
C ALA A 10 3.00 -4.15 3.45
N GLY A 11 4.18 -3.76 2.95
CA GLY A 11 4.49 -3.73 1.51
C GLY A 11 4.22 -2.39 0.80
N LYS A 12 3.91 -1.32 1.55
CA LYS A 12 3.56 0.01 1.02
C LYS A 12 4.59 0.55 0.03
N THR A 13 5.87 0.59 0.41
CA THR A 13 6.96 1.11 -0.43
C THR A 13 7.15 0.30 -1.70
N THR A 14 6.95 -1.03 -1.64
CA THR A 14 7.02 -1.90 -2.82
C THR A 14 5.87 -1.60 -3.79
N LEU A 15 4.65 -1.47 -3.25
CA LEU A 15 3.46 -1.12 -4.03
C LEU A 15 3.65 0.24 -4.72
N THR A 16 4.00 1.28 -3.96
CA THR A 16 4.11 2.65 -4.49
C THR A 16 5.27 2.85 -5.45
N ARG A 17 6.38 2.13 -5.27
CA ARG A 17 7.54 2.21 -6.18
C ARG A 17 7.18 1.76 -7.60
N GLY A 18 6.58 0.57 -7.73
CA GLY A 18 6.19 0.09 -9.06
C GLY A 18 5.12 0.99 -9.69
N LEU A 19 4.14 1.45 -8.89
CA LEU A 19 3.12 2.39 -9.36
C LEU A 19 3.72 3.70 -9.90
N ALA A 20 4.64 4.33 -9.15
CA ALA A 20 5.30 5.57 -9.57
C ALA A 20 6.15 5.36 -10.83
N GLN A 21 6.85 4.23 -10.94
CA GLN A 21 7.61 3.87 -12.15
C GLN A 21 6.71 3.72 -13.38
N THR A 22 5.50 3.18 -13.22
CA THR A 22 4.55 3.02 -14.33
C THR A 22 3.83 4.32 -14.71
N LEU A 23 3.67 5.26 -13.77
CA LEU A 23 3.07 6.58 -14.02
C LEU A 23 4.08 7.59 -14.63
N GLY A 24 5.38 7.31 -14.47
CA GLY A 24 6.49 8.22 -14.81
C GLY A 24 7.03 8.88 -13.54
N THR A 25 8.27 8.56 -13.16
CA THR A 25 8.85 9.04 -11.90
C THR A 25 9.02 10.56 -11.85
N ASP A 26 9.19 11.19 -13.00
CA ASP A 26 9.26 12.63 -13.21
C ASP A 26 7.90 13.34 -13.03
N ARG A 27 6.81 12.58 -13.08
CA ARG A 27 5.42 13.05 -12.90
C ARG A 27 4.88 12.73 -11.50
N CYS A 28 5.66 12.00 -10.69
CA CYS A 28 5.25 11.50 -9.39
C CYS A 28 6.01 12.17 -8.26
N VAL A 29 5.27 12.51 -7.21
CA VAL A 29 5.79 12.86 -5.90
C VAL A 29 5.37 11.78 -4.94
N VAL A 30 6.34 11.07 -4.35
CA VAL A 30 6.09 9.98 -3.41
C VAL A 30 6.73 10.32 -2.08
N PHE A 31 5.97 10.34 -0.99
CA PHE A 31 6.54 10.54 0.34
C PHE A 31 5.84 9.74 1.43
N SER A 32 6.53 9.61 2.57
CA SER A 32 6.06 8.88 3.73
C SER A 32 5.36 9.82 4.71
N ALA A 33 4.12 9.51 5.09
CA ALA A 33 3.47 10.17 6.23
C ALA A 33 4.21 9.86 7.56
N ASP A 34 5.04 8.81 7.60
CA ASP A 34 5.84 8.44 8.76
C ASP A 34 6.98 9.46 9.03
N ASP A 35 7.27 10.35 8.07
CA ASP A 35 8.20 11.47 8.22
C ASP A 35 7.73 12.52 9.24
N TYR A 36 6.43 12.52 9.55
CA TYR A 36 5.81 13.45 10.50
C TYR A 36 5.90 12.97 11.95
N GLN A 37 6.73 11.96 12.24
CA GLN A 37 7.04 11.58 13.61
C GLN A 37 7.58 12.78 14.39
N ARG A 38 6.96 13.04 15.54
CA ARG A 38 7.29 14.17 16.42
C ARG A 38 8.56 13.94 17.21
N PHE A 39 8.82 12.69 17.58
CA PHE A 39 9.87 12.30 18.50
C PHE A 39 10.85 11.34 17.83
N ASP A 40 12.13 11.59 18.04
CA ASP A 40 13.21 10.67 17.72
C ASP A 40 13.10 9.39 18.57
N ARG A 41 13.79 8.33 18.16
CA ARG A 41 13.70 7.03 18.86
C ARG A 41 14.14 7.13 20.32
N THR A 42 15.16 7.94 20.60
CA THR A 42 15.67 8.21 21.94
C THR A 42 14.70 9.04 22.78
N GLU A 43 14.08 10.08 22.18
CA GLU A 43 13.09 10.93 22.86
C GLU A 43 11.85 10.15 23.32
N ARG A 44 11.48 9.08 22.61
CA ARG A 44 10.37 8.19 23.02
C ARG A 44 10.75 7.17 24.09
N THR A 45 12.03 6.91 24.29
CA THR A 45 12.47 5.88 25.24
C THR A 45 12.03 6.27 26.66
N GLY A 46 11.37 5.36 27.37
CA GLY A 46 10.81 5.62 28.69
C GLY A 46 9.45 6.32 28.70
N THR A 47 8.89 6.66 27.54
CA THR A 47 7.50 7.14 27.42
C THR A 47 6.54 5.98 27.17
N ALA A 48 5.25 6.16 27.46
CA ALA A 48 4.19 5.22 27.07
C ALA A 48 3.76 5.38 25.60
N LEU A 49 4.37 6.33 24.86
CA LEU A 49 3.95 6.69 23.52
C LEU A 49 4.65 5.81 22.48
N THR A 50 3.86 5.04 21.74
CA THR A 50 4.36 4.28 20.60
C THR A 50 4.60 5.19 19.39
N PRO A 51 5.39 4.76 18.37
CA PRO A 51 5.57 5.52 17.13
C PRO A 51 4.28 5.85 16.39
N VAL A 52 3.25 5.05 16.60
CA VAL A 52 1.99 5.12 15.86
C VAL A 52 0.88 5.79 16.68
N HIS A 53 1.19 6.20 17.93
CA HIS A 53 0.28 7.02 18.72
C HIS A 53 0.07 8.37 18.02
N PRO A 54 -1.17 8.91 17.95
CA PRO A 54 -1.43 10.21 17.32
C PRO A 54 -0.54 11.34 17.85
N ASP A 55 -0.36 11.44 19.17
CA ASP A 55 0.50 12.46 19.80
C ASP A 55 2.01 12.32 19.51
N SER A 56 2.44 11.15 19.01
CA SER A 56 3.80 10.92 18.52
C SER A 56 4.01 11.41 17.09
N ASN A 57 2.98 12.01 16.47
CA ASN A 57 2.99 12.43 15.07
C ASN A 57 2.44 13.86 14.96
N TYR A 58 3.04 14.67 14.10
CA TYR A 58 2.55 16.00 13.75
C TYR A 58 1.37 15.91 12.77
N LEU A 59 0.26 15.31 13.20
CA LEU A 59 -0.89 15.04 12.34
C LEU A 59 -1.54 16.32 11.78
N SER A 60 -1.60 17.40 12.56
CA SER A 60 -2.10 18.69 12.08
C SER A 60 -1.20 19.30 10.99
N ILE A 61 0.12 19.10 11.07
CA ILE A 61 1.07 19.54 10.03
C ILE A 61 0.92 18.67 8.78
N LEU A 62 0.74 17.34 8.96
CA LEU A 62 0.44 16.44 7.86
C LEU A 62 -0.84 16.87 7.13
N GLU A 63 -1.93 17.12 7.85
CA GLU A 63 -3.19 17.60 7.29
C GLU A 63 -3.01 18.89 6.50
N GLN A 64 -2.34 19.88 7.08
CA GLN A 64 -2.04 21.13 6.39
C GLN A 64 -1.24 20.90 5.11
N HIS A 65 -0.19 20.07 5.16
CA HIS A 65 0.63 19.79 3.99
C HIS A 65 -0.14 19.03 2.90
N LEU A 66 -1.03 18.11 3.27
CA LEU A 66 -1.90 17.43 2.31
C LEU A 66 -2.86 18.40 1.61
N GLN A 67 -3.42 19.37 2.35
CA GLN A 67 -4.27 20.41 1.76
C GLN A 67 -3.50 21.32 0.80
N LEU A 68 -2.29 21.73 1.17
CA LEU A 68 -1.41 22.53 0.31
C LEU A 68 -1.06 21.77 -0.97
N LEU A 69 -0.64 20.51 -0.87
CA LEU A 69 -0.33 19.68 -2.03
C LEU A 69 -1.55 19.45 -2.92
N ALA A 70 -2.73 19.19 -2.34
CA ALA A 70 -3.98 19.03 -3.08
C ALA A 70 -4.39 20.31 -3.83
N THR A 71 -3.93 21.47 -3.38
CA THR A 71 -4.19 22.78 -4.01
C THR A 71 -3.02 23.29 -4.86
N GLY A 72 -2.03 22.43 -5.14
CA GLY A 72 -0.90 22.78 -6.01
C GLY A 72 0.17 23.64 -5.35
N GLN A 73 0.22 23.71 -4.02
CA GLN A 73 1.22 24.47 -3.27
C GLN A 73 2.35 23.58 -2.71
N PRO A 74 3.61 24.03 -2.76
CA PRO A 74 4.75 23.28 -2.23
C PRO A 74 4.75 23.27 -0.70
N VAL A 75 5.41 22.27 -0.12
CA VAL A 75 5.55 22.10 1.32
C VAL A 75 6.99 21.81 1.72
N LEU A 76 7.40 22.28 2.89
CA LEU A 76 8.69 21.91 3.48
C LEU A 76 8.47 20.69 4.38
N LYS A 77 8.56 19.49 3.81
CA LYS A 77 8.24 18.22 4.47
C LYS A 77 9.34 17.84 5.47
N PRO A 78 9.01 17.43 6.71
CA PRO A 78 10.01 16.83 7.60
C PRO A 78 10.56 15.52 7.01
N VAL A 79 11.65 15.01 7.57
CA VAL A 79 12.25 13.73 7.16
C VAL A 79 12.61 12.94 8.40
N TYR A 80 12.16 11.69 8.46
CA TYR A 80 12.52 10.76 9.53
C TYR A 80 13.36 9.61 8.99
N ASP A 81 14.63 9.53 9.40
CA ASP A 81 15.49 8.43 9.01
C ASP A 81 15.22 7.21 9.91
N HIS A 82 14.66 6.15 9.33
CA HIS A 82 14.34 4.92 10.06
C HIS A 82 15.57 4.08 10.44
N THR A 83 16.72 4.30 9.80
CA THR A 83 17.99 3.64 10.11
C THR A 83 18.54 4.21 11.41
N THR A 84 18.76 5.52 11.45
CA THR A 84 19.28 6.21 12.64
C THR A 84 18.22 6.41 13.73
N GLY A 85 16.94 6.48 13.34
CA GLY A 85 15.82 6.79 14.23
C GLY A 85 15.73 8.28 14.60
N LEU A 86 16.32 9.15 13.77
CA LEU A 86 16.43 10.59 14.01
C LEU A 86 15.70 11.38 12.91
N ARG A 87 15.21 12.56 13.28
CA ARG A 87 14.78 13.55 12.29
C ARG A 87 15.99 14.21 11.62
N THR A 88 15.85 14.51 10.34
CA THR A 88 16.92 15.16 9.56
C THR A 88 16.42 16.48 8.94
N ARG A 89 17.20 17.07 8.02
CA ARG A 89 16.81 18.33 7.38
C ARG A 89 15.54 18.11 6.57
N PRO A 90 14.58 19.05 6.62
CA PRO A 90 13.37 18.94 5.83
C PRO A 90 13.67 19.10 4.33
N GLU A 91 12.80 18.56 3.51
CA GLU A 91 12.88 18.55 2.06
C GLU A 91 11.75 19.37 1.46
N LEU A 92 12.08 20.21 0.47
CA LEU A 92 11.05 20.89 -0.31
C LEU A 92 10.38 19.87 -1.22
N VAL A 93 9.05 19.76 -1.10
CA VAL A 93 8.22 18.91 -1.93
C VAL A 93 7.29 19.80 -2.74
N GLU A 94 7.49 19.81 -4.06
CA GLU A 94 6.59 20.48 -5.00
C GLU A 94 5.55 19.48 -5.49
N PRO A 95 4.25 19.82 -5.54
CA PRO A 95 3.24 18.94 -6.10
C PRO A 95 3.47 18.75 -7.61
N ASN A 96 3.05 17.59 -8.12
CA ASN A 96 3.20 17.19 -9.51
C ASN A 96 1.90 16.49 -9.95
N ASP A 97 1.82 16.00 -11.20
CA ASP A 97 0.65 15.32 -11.76
C ASP A 97 0.07 14.27 -10.80
N PHE A 98 0.95 13.50 -10.16
CA PHE A 98 0.57 12.46 -9.21
C PHE A 98 1.29 12.63 -7.87
N VAL A 99 0.53 12.79 -6.79
CA VAL A 99 1.04 12.76 -5.42
C VAL A 99 0.59 11.46 -4.75
N ILE A 100 1.55 10.65 -4.29
CA ILE A 100 1.33 9.38 -3.59
C ILE A 100 1.89 9.51 -2.17
N VAL A 101 1.02 9.34 -1.19
CA VAL A 101 1.35 9.42 0.23
C VAL A 101 1.16 8.05 0.85
N HIS A 102 2.21 7.48 1.43
CA HIS A 102 2.10 6.19 2.13
C HIS A 102 2.49 6.32 3.59
N GLY A 103 1.95 5.48 4.47
CA GLY A 103 2.39 5.50 5.87
C GLY A 103 1.48 4.71 6.80
N VAL A 104 1.71 4.85 8.09
CA VAL A 104 0.88 4.22 9.14
C VAL A 104 -0.38 5.02 9.45
N LEU A 105 -0.37 6.35 9.27
CA LEU A 105 -1.48 7.24 9.64
C LEU A 105 -2.01 8.19 8.52
N PRO A 106 -1.84 7.93 7.20
CA PRO A 106 -2.27 8.90 6.19
C PRO A 106 -3.81 9.07 6.13
N LEU A 107 -4.58 8.09 6.61
CA LEU A 107 -6.06 8.13 6.61
C LEU A 107 -6.63 8.40 8.01
N HIS A 108 -5.80 8.72 9.00
CA HIS A 108 -6.24 8.79 10.40
C HIS A 108 -7.34 9.84 10.64
N SER A 109 -7.16 11.05 10.10
CA SER A 109 -8.13 12.14 10.29
C SER A 109 -9.02 12.37 9.07
N LYS A 110 -10.24 12.87 9.32
CA LYS A 110 -11.19 13.20 8.25
C LYS A 110 -10.63 14.25 7.28
N LEU A 111 -9.87 15.21 7.80
CA LEU A 111 -9.26 16.28 6.98
C LEU A 111 -8.20 15.72 6.02
N ALA A 112 -7.33 14.83 6.49
CA ALA A 112 -6.37 14.16 5.63
C ALA A 112 -7.08 13.33 4.55
N ARG A 113 -8.11 12.57 4.93
CA ARG A 113 -8.88 11.74 3.98
C ARG A 113 -9.51 12.54 2.84
N ALA A 114 -10.06 13.71 3.15
CA ALA A 114 -10.71 14.56 2.15
C ALA A 114 -9.75 15.12 1.08
N CYS A 115 -8.43 15.01 1.29
CA CYS A 115 -7.41 15.46 0.34
C CYS A 115 -7.05 14.40 -0.71
N PHE A 116 -7.46 13.14 -0.53
CA PHE A 116 -7.16 12.05 -1.44
C PHE A 116 -8.31 11.82 -2.42
N ASP A 117 -7.97 11.54 -3.67
CA ASP A 117 -8.94 11.13 -4.70
C ASP A 117 -9.19 9.62 -4.64
N VAL A 118 -8.18 8.86 -4.21
CA VAL A 118 -8.27 7.42 -3.95
C VAL A 118 -7.45 7.06 -2.71
N SER A 119 -7.99 6.14 -1.92
CA SER A 119 -7.37 5.63 -0.71
C SER A 119 -7.26 4.10 -0.73
N VAL A 120 -6.09 3.60 -0.38
CA VAL A 120 -5.75 2.17 -0.35
C VAL A 120 -5.32 1.79 1.05
N TYR A 121 -5.78 0.64 1.53
CA TYR A 121 -5.28 0.03 2.76
C TYR A 121 -4.62 -1.32 2.44
N LEU A 122 -3.35 -1.48 2.84
CA LEU A 122 -2.65 -2.76 2.78
C LEU A 122 -2.87 -3.56 4.06
N ASP A 123 -3.52 -4.71 3.92
CA ASP A 123 -3.90 -5.64 4.99
C ASP A 123 -3.33 -7.06 4.74
N PRO A 124 -2.01 -7.23 4.58
CA PRO A 124 -1.43 -8.55 4.41
C PRO A 124 -1.68 -9.44 5.63
N ALA A 125 -1.62 -10.76 5.45
CA ALA A 125 -1.72 -11.67 6.58
C ALA A 125 -0.63 -11.36 7.63
N GLU A 126 -1.00 -11.43 8.91
CA GLU A 126 -0.17 -10.94 10.01
C GLU A 126 1.14 -11.73 10.16
N ASP A 127 1.10 -13.04 9.92
CA ASP A 127 2.26 -13.93 9.86
C ASP A 127 3.24 -13.52 8.74
N ILE A 128 2.72 -13.23 7.55
CA ILE A 128 3.50 -12.75 6.41
C ILE A 128 4.14 -11.39 6.72
N ARG A 129 3.35 -10.46 7.26
CA ARG A 129 3.83 -9.12 7.64
C ARG A 129 4.94 -9.19 8.69
N ARG A 130 4.80 -10.05 9.71
CA ARG A 130 5.81 -10.29 10.73
C ARG A 130 7.10 -10.85 10.12
N CYS A 131 6.99 -11.82 9.22
CA CYS A 131 8.13 -12.36 8.47
C CYS A 131 8.84 -11.27 7.64
N TRP A 132 8.10 -10.43 6.93
CA TRP A 132 8.66 -9.31 6.18
C TRP A 132 9.35 -8.30 7.07
N LYS A 133 8.72 -7.92 8.20
CA LYS A 133 9.32 -7.01 9.17
C LYS A 133 10.60 -7.58 9.76
N LEU A 134 10.59 -8.85 10.15
CA LEU A 134 11.76 -9.53 10.68
C LEU A 134 12.91 -9.53 9.69
N ARG A 135 12.67 -9.97 8.45
CA ARG A 135 13.70 -9.98 7.40
C ARG A 135 14.23 -8.58 7.11
N ARG A 136 13.34 -7.59 6.91
CA ARG A 136 13.74 -6.21 6.62
C ARG A 136 14.54 -5.59 7.74
N ASP A 137 14.04 -5.66 8.98
CA ASP A 137 14.65 -4.95 10.10
C ASP A 137 15.97 -5.62 10.54
N THR A 138 16.12 -6.94 10.36
CA THR A 138 17.40 -7.64 10.63
C THR A 138 18.44 -7.40 9.52
N VAL A 139 18.05 -7.46 8.24
CA VAL A 139 18.97 -7.34 7.10
C VAL A 139 19.31 -5.88 6.77
N GLU A 140 18.31 -5.00 6.72
CA GLU A 140 18.48 -3.63 6.23
C GLU A 140 18.78 -2.64 7.36
N ARG A 141 18.38 -2.94 8.60
CA ARG A 141 18.48 -2.01 9.74
C ARG A 141 19.36 -2.51 10.89
N GLY A 142 19.89 -3.72 10.79
CA GLY A 142 20.85 -4.28 11.76
C GLY A 142 20.27 -4.65 13.12
N TYR A 143 18.95 -4.83 13.24
CA TYR A 143 18.33 -5.29 14.49
C TYR A 143 18.54 -6.78 14.72
N THR A 144 18.52 -7.19 15.99
CA THR A 144 18.41 -8.61 16.33
C THR A 144 16.97 -9.10 16.17
N ASP A 145 16.81 -10.40 15.93
CA ASP A 145 15.49 -11.04 15.83
C ASP A 145 14.62 -10.79 17.08
N GLU A 146 15.22 -10.84 18.28
CA GLU A 146 14.54 -10.55 19.55
C GLU A 146 14.03 -9.11 19.61
N GLN A 147 14.86 -8.12 19.26
CA GLN A 147 14.46 -6.70 19.23
C GLN A 147 13.28 -6.46 18.29
N VAL A 148 13.24 -7.17 17.15
CA VAL A 148 12.13 -7.03 16.20
C VAL A 148 10.85 -7.63 16.75
N ARG A 149 10.92 -8.79 17.44
CA ARG A 149 9.76 -9.43 18.08
C ARG A 149 9.21 -8.60 19.24
N GLU A 150 10.08 -8.06 20.09
CA GLU A 150 9.68 -7.13 21.16
C GLU A 150 9.00 -5.89 20.57
N SER A 151 9.57 -5.31 19.50
CA SER A 151 8.97 -4.17 18.81
C SER A 151 7.59 -4.48 18.23
N LEU A 152 7.41 -5.69 17.68
CA LEU A 152 6.11 -6.15 17.17
C LEU A 152 5.07 -6.26 18.29
N ALA A 153 5.46 -6.91 19.40
CA ALA A 153 4.57 -7.07 20.56
C ALA A 153 4.17 -5.72 21.17
N ALA A 154 5.12 -4.81 21.34
CA ALA A 154 4.89 -3.47 21.89
C ALA A 154 3.98 -2.60 20.99
N ALA A 155 4.00 -2.82 19.67
CA ALA A 155 3.23 -2.04 18.72
C ALA A 155 1.79 -2.56 18.51
N GLU A 156 1.48 -3.81 18.86
CA GLU A 156 0.21 -4.47 18.50
C GLU A 156 -1.01 -3.71 19.02
N SER A 157 -1.02 -3.33 20.31
CA SER A 157 -2.14 -2.59 20.92
C SER A 157 -2.40 -1.26 20.20
N ALA A 158 -1.33 -0.55 19.85
CA ALA A 158 -1.43 0.72 19.13
C ALA A 158 -1.84 0.50 17.65
N SER A 159 -1.41 -0.60 17.02
CA SER A 159 -1.85 -0.97 15.67
C SER A 159 -3.35 -1.24 15.62
N VAL A 160 -3.87 -2.03 16.57
CA VAL A 160 -5.30 -2.36 16.69
C VAL A 160 -6.15 -1.11 16.91
N SER A 161 -5.69 -0.18 17.76
CA SER A 161 -6.47 0.99 18.14
C SER A 161 -6.35 2.18 17.17
N VAL A 162 -5.25 2.29 16.41
CA VAL A 162 -4.96 3.48 15.59
C VAL A 162 -4.77 3.18 14.10
N ILE A 163 -4.09 2.08 13.74
CA ILE A 163 -3.75 1.76 12.35
C ILE A 163 -4.88 0.98 11.67
N ARG A 164 -5.28 -0.15 12.25
CA ARG A 164 -6.30 -1.06 11.69
C ARG A 164 -7.66 -0.38 11.42
N PRO A 165 -8.13 0.57 12.25
CA PRO A 165 -9.39 1.27 11.96
C PRO A 165 -9.41 2.04 10.63
N GLN A 166 -8.24 2.49 10.14
CA GLN A 166 -8.15 3.17 8.84
C GLN A 166 -8.56 2.30 7.66
N ARG A 167 -8.59 0.96 7.81
CA ARG A 167 -9.11 0.03 6.79
C ARG A 167 -10.55 0.33 6.41
N ALA A 168 -11.38 0.76 7.36
CA ALA A 168 -12.78 1.11 7.11
C ALA A 168 -12.95 2.36 6.25
N GLU A 169 -11.91 3.18 6.16
CA GLU A 169 -11.95 4.47 5.45
C GLU A 169 -11.34 4.41 4.05
N ALA A 170 -10.77 3.27 3.64
CA ALA A 170 -10.15 3.11 2.34
C ALA A 170 -11.17 2.80 1.23
N ASP A 171 -10.88 3.18 0.00
CA ASP A 171 -11.68 2.80 -1.19
C ASP A 171 -11.33 1.41 -1.68
N ILE A 172 -10.06 1.03 -1.52
CA ILE A 172 -9.52 -0.25 -1.96
C ILE A 172 -8.77 -0.89 -0.79
N VAL A 173 -9.03 -2.17 -0.54
CA VAL A 173 -8.27 -2.96 0.44
C VAL A 173 -7.52 -4.05 -0.30
N VAL A 174 -6.21 -4.14 -0.08
CA VAL A 174 -5.37 -5.16 -0.70
C VAL A 174 -4.78 -6.05 0.37
N ARG A 175 -5.05 -7.35 0.27
CA ARG A 175 -4.52 -8.38 1.15
C ARG A 175 -3.62 -9.32 0.34
N PHE A 176 -2.32 -9.30 0.64
CA PHE A 176 -1.39 -10.31 0.14
C PHE A 176 -1.32 -11.47 1.14
N ALA A 177 -1.67 -12.67 0.69
CA ALA A 177 -1.76 -13.84 1.54
C ALA A 177 -1.60 -15.16 0.74
N GLY A 178 -1.37 -16.26 1.45
CA GLY A 178 -1.70 -17.60 0.92
C GLY A 178 -3.22 -17.74 0.72
N ILE A 179 -3.67 -18.84 0.13
CA ILE A 179 -5.10 -19.11 0.03
C ILE A 179 -5.60 -19.76 1.32
N ASP A 180 -6.64 -19.20 1.92
CA ASP A 180 -7.27 -19.76 3.10
C ASP A 180 -7.76 -21.21 2.85
N GLY A 181 -7.40 -22.11 3.76
CA GLY A 181 -7.80 -23.53 3.69
C GLY A 181 -6.99 -24.40 2.72
N ARG A 182 -5.94 -23.84 2.11
CA ARG A 182 -5.00 -24.58 1.25
C ARG A 182 -3.64 -24.66 1.93
N ASP A 183 -3.09 -25.87 2.05
CA ASP A 183 -1.75 -26.10 2.58
C ASP A 183 -0.74 -26.06 1.44
N ASP A 184 -0.21 -24.87 1.17
CA ASP A 184 0.74 -24.65 0.08
C ASP A 184 2.19 -24.90 0.54
N PRO A 185 3.02 -25.57 -0.29
CA PRO A 185 4.43 -25.77 0.04
C PRO A 185 5.17 -24.44 0.31
N PRO A 186 6.19 -24.46 1.19
CA PRO A 186 7.05 -23.30 1.40
C PRO A 186 7.62 -22.76 0.09
N GLY A 187 7.56 -21.45 -0.10
CA GLY A 187 8.04 -20.79 -1.32
C GLY A 187 6.97 -20.62 -2.41
N THR A 188 5.75 -21.13 -2.22
CA THR A 188 4.62 -20.80 -3.09
C THR A 188 4.41 -19.28 -3.11
N PRO A 189 4.32 -18.63 -4.29
CA PRO A 189 4.12 -17.19 -4.36
C PRO A 189 2.78 -16.79 -3.75
N LEU A 190 2.78 -15.65 -3.06
CA LEU A 190 1.56 -15.11 -2.45
C LEU A 190 0.53 -14.73 -3.51
N SER A 191 -0.73 -14.94 -3.17
CA SER A 191 -1.88 -14.41 -3.90
C SER A 191 -2.25 -13.02 -3.37
N ALA A 192 -3.10 -12.30 -4.10
CA ALA A 192 -3.70 -11.06 -3.65
C ALA A 192 -5.22 -11.17 -3.68
N GLU A 193 -5.86 -10.62 -2.65
CA GLU A 193 -7.28 -10.28 -2.67
C GLU A 193 -7.38 -8.75 -2.69
N VAL A 194 -8.09 -8.22 -3.68
CA VAL A 194 -8.32 -6.78 -3.86
C VAL A 194 -9.81 -6.52 -3.71
N LEU A 195 -10.21 -5.92 -2.59
CA LEU A 195 -11.57 -5.45 -2.37
C LEU A 195 -11.75 -4.08 -3.01
N LEU A 196 -12.70 -3.99 -3.93
CA LEU A 196 -13.03 -2.81 -4.73
C LEU A 196 -14.36 -2.23 -4.23
N ARG A 197 -14.32 -1.23 -3.34
CA ARG A 197 -15.54 -0.65 -2.77
C ARG A 197 -16.20 0.32 -3.73
N ASN A 198 -17.52 0.39 -3.68
CA ASN A 198 -18.33 1.31 -4.49
C ASN A 198 -18.28 2.78 -3.99
N THR A 199 -17.27 3.13 -3.19
CA THR A 199 -17.01 4.51 -2.75
C THR A 199 -16.41 5.36 -3.87
N ILE A 200 -15.78 4.71 -4.86
CA ILE A 200 -15.28 5.31 -6.10
C ILE A 200 -15.71 4.48 -7.31
N ALA A 201 -15.64 5.06 -8.51
CA ALA A 201 -15.90 4.33 -9.75
C ALA A 201 -14.81 3.27 -10.00
N GLN A 202 -15.22 2.01 -10.11
CA GLN A 202 -14.34 0.87 -10.37
C GLN A 202 -14.19 0.61 -11.88
N PRO A 203 -13.06 0.04 -12.34
CA PRO A 203 -12.92 -0.40 -13.72
C PRO A 203 -13.92 -1.50 -14.07
N ASP A 204 -14.29 -1.59 -15.35
CA ASP A 204 -15.03 -2.74 -15.85
C ASP A 204 -14.10 -3.96 -15.92
N LEU A 205 -14.33 -4.92 -15.01
CA LEU A 205 -13.55 -6.15 -14.91
C LEU A 205 -14.24 -7.35 -15.56
N ALA A 206 -15.26 -7.15 -16.39
CA ALA A 206 -15.96 -8.25 -17.07
C ALA A 206 -15.01 -9.14 -17.89
N GLN A 207 -13.92 -8.57 -18.43
CA GLN A 207 -12.89 -9.33 -19.15
C GLN A 207 -12.15 -10.36 -18.27
N ILE A 208 -12.10 -10.14 -16.95
CA ILE A 208 -11.50 -11.10 -16.00
C ILE A 208 -12.37 -12.34 -15.82
N LEU A 209 -13.67 -12.26 -16.13
CA LEU A 209 -14.60 -13.39 -16.02
C LEU A 209 -14.44 -14.42 -17.16
N GLN A 210 -13.50 -14.20 -18.09
CA GLN A 210 -13.25 -15.16 -19.15
C GLN A 210 -12.76 -16.51 -18.57
N PRO A 211 -13.28 -17.66 -19.05
CA PRO A 211 -12.91 -18.98 -18.55
C PRO A 211 -11.39 -19.25 -18.55
N THR A 212 -10.69 -18.68 -19.54
CA THR A 212 -9.23 -18.75 -19.72
C THR A 212 -8.44 -18.11 -18.59
N LEU A 213 -9.03 -17.16 -17.85
CA LEU A 213 -8.34 -16.39 -16.81
C LEU A 213 -8.58 -16.92 -15.39
N THR A 214 -9.56 -17.79 -15.20
CA THR A 214 -10.05 -18.25 -13.88
C THR A 214 -8.96 -18.82 -12.96
N ARG A 215 -7.89 -19.38 -13.53
CA ARG A 215 -6.73 -19.90 -12.81
C ARG A 215 -5.78 -18.81 -12.31
N THR A 216 -5.70 -17.68 -13.01
CA THR A 216 -4.86 -16.54 -12.62
C THR A 216 -5.64 -15.54 -11.78
N ALA A 217 -6.87 -15.22 -12.17
CA ALA A 217 -7.70 -14.28 -11.44
C ALA A 217 -9.19 -14.61 -11.58
N HIS A 218 -9.96 -14.27 -10.55
CA HIS A 218 -11.41 -14.35 -10.62
C HIS A 218 -12.06 -13.30 -9.73
N LEU A 219 -13.27 -12.88 -10.10
CA LEU A 219 -14.07 -11.93 -9.35
C LEU A 219 -15.11 -12.68 -8.51
N ARG A 220 -15.34 -12.21 -7.29
CA ARG A 220 -16.43 -12.66 -6.41
C ARG A 220 -17.14 -11.46 -5.83
N MET A 221 -18.45 -11.56 -5.68
CA MET A 221 -19.19 -10.63 -4.83
C MET A 221 -19.15 -11.17 -3.40
N THR A 222 -18.63 -10.38 -2.47
CA THR A 222 -18.52 -10.75 -1.06
C THR A 222 -19.07 -9.65 -0.17
N ARG A 223 -19.03 -9.84 1.15
CA ARG A 223 -19.27 -8.79 2.13
C ARG A 223 -17.96 -8.44 2.81
N ASP A 224 -17.68 -7.14 2.90
CA ASP A 224 -16.53 -6.65 3.66
C ASP A 224 -16.80 -6.81 5.18
N THR A 225 -15.81 -6.48 6.02
CA THR A 225 -15.87 -6.58 7.48
C THR A 225 -16.98 -5.74 8.11
N ASP A 226 -17.46 -4.70 7.43
CA ASP A 226 -18.60 -3.86 7.84
C ASP A 226 -19.95 -4.39 7.32
N GLY A 227 -19.96 -5.53 6.62
CA GLY A 227 -21.13 -6.18 6.06
C GLY A 227 -21.60 -5.63 4.71
N ARG A 228 -20.97 -4.58 4.18
CA ARG A 228 -21.34 -3.99 2.89
C ARG A 228 -20.93 -4.92 1.74
N PRO A 229 -21.77 -5.06 0.69
CA PRO A 229 -21.40 -5.81 -0.49
C PRO A 229 -20.22 -5.11 -1.19
N VAL A 230 -19.26 -5.90 -1.64
CA VAL A 230 -18.05 -5.43 -2.31
C VAL A 230 -17.62 -6.44 -3.36
N ASP A 231 -17.07 -5.95 -4.46
CA ASP A 231 -16.40 -6.80 -5.44
C ASP A 231 -15.01 -7.16 -4.93
N SER A 232 -14.71 -8.45 -4.87
CA SER A 232 -13.41 -8.99 -4.49
C SER A 232 -12.75 -9.63 -5.70
N LEU A 233 -11.64 -9.05 -6.14
CA LEU A 233 -10.79 -9.63 -7.16
C LEU A 233 -9.70 -10.47 -6.48
N HIS A 234 -9.73 -11.77 -6.72
CA HIS A 234 -8.70 -12.69 -6.27
C HIS A 234 -7.70 -12.95 -7.40
N ILE A 235 -6.41 -12.76 -7.13
CA ILE A 235 -5.32 -12.93 -8.07
C ILE A 235 -4.34 -13.97 -7.50
N HIS A 236 -4.19 -15.08 -8.19
CA HIS A 236 -3.52 -16.28 -7.73
C HIS A 236 -2.03 -16.22 -8.01
N GLY A 237 -1.20 -16.36 -6.97
CA GLY A 237 0.26 -16.32 -7.10
C GLY A 237 0.87 -17.58 -7.75
N TYR A 238 0.13 -18.69 -7.78
CA TYR A 238 0.60 -20.01 -8.19
C TYR A 238 0.22 -20.40 -9.63
N ALA A 239 -0.40 -19.50 -10.39
CA ALA A 239 -0.77 -19.78 -11.78
C ALA A 239 0.47 -19.89 -12.68
N PRO A 240 0.43 -20.69 -13.76
CA PRO A 240 1.54 -20.82 -14.70
C PRO A 240 1.97 -19.49 -15.32
N ALA A 241 3.25 -19.34 -15.64
CA ALA A 241 3.81 -18.08 -16.15
C ALA A 241 3.14 -17.61 -17.46
N GLU A 242 2.80 -18.54 -18.36
CA GLU A 242 2.10 -18.24 -19.62
C GLU A 242 0.67 -17.73 -19.38
N GLU A 243 -0.07 -18.37 -18.46
CA GLU A 243 -1.41 -17.94 -18.06
C GLU A 243 -1.37 -16.56 -17.37
N ASN A 244 -0.37 -16.33 -16.51
CA ASN A 244 -0.13 -15.04 -15.87
C ASN A 244 0.12 -13.93 -16.89
N ALA A 245 1.00 -14.16 -17.86
CA ALA A 245 1.31 -13.19 -18.90
C ALA A 245 0.07 -12.84 -19.75
N ALA A 246 -0.74 -13.84 -20.10
CA ALA A 246 -1.99 -13.62 -20.81
C ALA A 246 -3.00 -12.81 -19.99
N ALA A 247 -3.15 -13.13 -18.70
CA ALA A 247 -4.03 -12.41 -17.78
C ALA A 247 -3.62 -10.95 -17.61
N GLU A 248 -2.34 -10.70 -17.36
CA GLU A 248 -1.79 -9.34 -17.22
C GLU A 248 -2.03 -8.51 -18.47
N LEU A 249 -1.78 -9.06 -19.66
CA LEU A 249 -2.01 -8.35 -20.92
C LEU A 249 -3.49 -8.03 -21.13
N LEU A 250 -4.39 -8.97 -20.83
CA LEU A 250 -5.83 -8.75 -20.97
C LEU A 250 -6.35 -7.70 -19.99
N ILE A 251 -5.91 -7.75 -18.73
CA ILE A 251 -6.27 -6.75 -17.72
C ILE A 251 -5.71 -5.38 -18.10
N TRP A 252 -4.45 -5.32 -18.50
CA TRP A 252 -3.81 -4.08 -18.93
C TRP A 252 -4.59 -3.38 -20.06
N ARG A 253 -4.96 -4.15 -21.09
CA ARG A 253 -5.79 -3.64 -22.20
C ARG A 253 -7.18 -3.19 -21.74
N ALA A 254 -7.83 -3.96 -20.86
CA ALA A 254 -9.14 -3.62 -20.32
C ALA A 254 -9.13 -2.32 -19.49
N LEU A 255 -8.00 -2.00 -18.85
CA LEU A 255 -7.82 -0.77 -18.09
C LEU A 255 -7.50 0.47 -18.96
N GLY A 256 -7.69 0.37 -20.28
CA GLY A 256 -7.61 1.50 -21.22
C GLY A 256 -6.28 1.63 -21.97
N GLU A 257 -5.47 0.58 -21.99
CA GLU A 257 -4.14 0.56 -22.64
C GLU A 257 -4.07 -0.52 -23.75
N PRO A 258 -4.85 -0.40 -24.84
CA PRO A 258 -5.03 -1.48 -25.83
C PRO A 258 -3.76 -1.83 -26.62
N ASP A 259 -2.93 -0.82 -26.91
CA ASP A 259 -1.82 -0.91 -27.87
C ASP A 259 -0.42 -0.87 -27.22
N THR A 260 -0.34 -1.02 -25.90
CA THR A 260 0.94 -0.99 -25.17
C THR A 260 1.23 -2.33 -24.50
N GLU A 261 2.52 -2.64 -24.35
CA GLU A 261 2.97 -3.78 -23.58
C GLU A 261 2.85 -3.49 -22.08
N VAL A 262 2.67 -4.55 -21.29
CA VAL A 262 2.67 -4.46 -19.83
C VAL A 262 4.04 -3.99 -19.34
N PRO A 263 4.13 -2.85 -18.63
CA PRO A 263 5.42 -2.34 -18.17
C PRO A 263 6.14 -3.31 -17.23
N MET A 264 7.41 -3.60 -17.54
CA MET A 264 8.24 -4.56 -16.78
C MET A 264 8.50 -4.12 -15.32
N CYS A 265 8.31 -2.84 -15.00
CA CYS A 265 8.41 -2.34 -13.63
C CYS A 265 7.28 -2.84 -12.71
N LEU A 266 6.14 -3.22 -13.29
CA LEU A 266 5.00 -3.77 -12.55
C LEU A 266 5.34 -5.16 -11.97
N GLY A 267 4.90 -5.39 -10.74
CA GLY A 267 5.12 -6.64 -10.02
C GLY A 267 6.51 -6.79 -9.43
N ASN A 268 7.41 -5.81 -9.58
CA ASN A 268 8.76 -5.89 -9.03
C ASN A 268 8.74 -5.81 -7.50
N THR A 269 9.20 -6.87 -6.83
CA THR A 269 9.25 -6.95 -5.36
C THR A 269 10.47 -6.23 -4.76
N GLY A 270 11.44 -5.84 -5.58
CA GLY A 270 12.75 -5.33 -5.17
C GLY A 270 13.79 -6.41 -4.89
N THR A 271 13.43 -7.70 -4.95
CA THR A 271 14.34 -8.83 -4.70
C THR A 271 14.71 -9.60 -5.97
N GLY A 272 14.52 -9.01 -7.15
CA GLY A 272 14.70 -9.67 -8.44
C GLY A 272 13.60 -10.67 -8.80
N ILE A 273 12.53 -10.74 -8.00
CA ILE A 273 11.35 -11.59 -8.24
C ILE A 273 10.22 -10.69 -8.73
N ARG A 274 9.46 -11.17 -9.73
CA ARG A 274 8.25 -10.51 -10.21
C ARG A 274 7.01 -11.24 -9.71
N SER A 275 6.03 -10.51 -9.23
CA SER A 275 4.77 -11.02 -8.68
C SER A 275 3.59 -10.55 -9.54
N THR A 276 2.88 -11.49 -10.16
CA THR A 276 1.65 -11.23 -10.92
C THR A 276 0.56 -10.58 -10.07
N PRO A 277 0.27 -11.04 -8.83
CA PRO A 277 -0.69 -10.37 -7.97
C PRO A 277 -0.34 -8.92 -7.64
N LEU A 278 0.95 -8.64 -7.42
CA LEU A 278 1.41 -7.25 -7.23
C LEU A 278 1.29 -6.44 -8.52
N ALA A 279 1.64 -7.00 -9.68
CA ALA A 279 1.55 -6.32 -10.97
C ALA A 279 0.12 -5.88 -11.26
N ILE A 280 -0.84 -6.81 -11.19
CA ILE A 280 -2.26 -6.53 -11.43
C ILE A 280 -2.80 -5.51 -10.42
N THR A 281 -2.42 -5.64 -9.14
CA THR A 281 -2.80 -4.63 -8.12
C THR A 281 -2.30 -3.24 -8.52
N GLN A 282 -1.04 -3.11 -8.96
CA GLN A 282 -0.48 -1.83 -9.40
C GLN A 282 -1.17 -1.30 -10.66
N MET A 283 -1.59 -2.15 -11.59
CA MET A 283 -2.37 -1.74 -12.77
C MET A 283 -3.70 -1.11 -12.37
N LEU A 284 -4.42 -1.72 -11.43
CA LEU A 284 -5.69 -1.18 -10.92
C LEU A 284 -5.49 0.19 -10.28
N LEU A 285 -4.48 0.33 -9.42
CA LEU A 285 -4.18 1.63 -8.78
C LEU A 285 -3.76 2.68 -9.80
N ARG A 286 -3.00 2.29 -10.84
CA ARG A 286 -2.66 3.18 -11.95
C ARG A 286 -3.90 3.67 -12.68
N TYR A 287 -4.84 2.78 -13.00
CA TYR A 287 -6.10 3.14 -13.64
C TYR A 287 -6.83 4.25 -12.86
N HIS A 288 -6.94 4.08 -11.55
CA HIS A 288 -7.58 5.08 -10.69
C HIS A 288 -6.82 6.41 -10.65
N MET A 289 -5.48 6.37 -10.63
CA MET A 289 -4.65 7.57 -10.70
C MET A 289 -4.80 8.32 -12.02
N MET A 290 -4.93 7.59 -13.14
CA MET A 290 -5.02 8.17 -14.47
C MET A 290 -6.38 8.80 -14.78
N ARG A 291 -7.48 8.28 -14.22
CA ARG A 291 -8.82 8.79 -14.53
C ARG A 291 -9.23 10.02 -13.72
N GLY A 292 -8.53 10.33 -12.62
CA GLY A 292 -8.90 11.41 -11.70
C GLY A 292 -10.30 11.17 -11.12
N SER A 293 -10.39 10.63 -9.91
CA SER A 293 -11.70 10.42 -9.28
C SER A 293 -12.29 11.74 -8.80
N ARG A 294 -13.02 12.46 -9.66
CA ARG A 294 -14.05 13.46 -9.31
C ARG A 294 -14.97 13.74 -10.49
#